data_AF-A0A529XTN3-F1
#
_entry.id   AF-A0A529XTN3-F1
#
_cell.length_a   1.000
_cell.length_b   1.000
_cell.length_c   1.000
_cell.angle_alpha   90.00
_cell.angle_beta   90.00
_cell.angle_gamma   90.00
#
_symmetry.space_group_name_H-M   'P 1'
#
loop_
_entity.id
_entity.type
_entity.pdbx_description
1 polymer ?
#
loop_
_entity_poly.entity_id
_entity_poly.type
_entity_poly.pdbx_seq_one_letter_code
_entity_poly.pdbx_strand_id
1 'polypeptide(L)'
;MSDNAAVEQEASGGRRGRGASGGAAARRAARSGGGPGTQLTYIKRKINVYEVLNEEGLALIEKNTDTVLEEIGIIFRDDAEALALWKEAGADVKGERVHFPKGLCRSLLKTAPSIYTQHARNPERSVQIGGNATVFAPVYGPPFVRDLDGNRRYATIEDFQNFVKLAYMAPSI
;
A
#
# COMPACT_ATOMS: atom_id res chain seq x y z
N MET A 1 93.28 8.05 -8.26
CA MET A 1 92.78 6.67 -8.14
C MET A 1 91.50 6.73 -7.31
N SER A 2 90.43 6.18 -7.88
CA SER A 2 89.18 5.74 -7.25
C SER A 2 88.17 6.79 -6.77
N ASP A 3 87.04 6.78 -7.47
CA ASP A 3 85.72 7.32 -7.16
C ASP A 3 85.23 7.07 -5.73
N ASN A 4 84.38 7.97 -5.22
CA ASN A 4 83.02 7.59 -4.83
C ASN A 4 82.07 8.78 -4.70
N ALA A 5 80.94 8.68 -5.38
CA ALA A 5 79.81 9.61 -5.38
C ALA A 5 78.73 9.19 -4.36
N ALA A 6 78.04 10.16 -3.75
CA ALA A 6 76.67 10.06 -3.21
C ALA A 6 76.25 11.46 -2.68
N VAL A 7 75.54 12.29 -3.46
CA VAL A 7 74.06 12.43 -3.55
C VAL A 7 73.42 13.06 -2.31
N GLU A 8 72.94 14.30 -2.48
CA GLU A 8 71.99 15.03 -1.62
C GLU A 8 70.62 14.35 -1.60
N GLN A 9 69.89 14.44 -0.48
CA GLN A 9 68.43 14.37 -0.49
C GLN A 9 67.75 15.07 0.71
N GLU A 10 66.69 15.80 0.37
CA GLU A 10 65.86 16.70 1.16
C GLU A 10 64.76 16.02 2.02
N ALA A 11 64.17 16.86 2.88
CA ALA A 11 62.73 16.97 3.23
C ALA A 11 62.09 16.08 4.31
N SER A 12 61.91 16.74 5.47
CA SER A 12 60.76 16.73 6.40
C SER A 12 59.72 15.59 6.31
N GLY A 13 59.77 14.66 7.27
CA GLY A 13 58.71 13.69 7.54
C GLY A 13 57.60 14.24 8.44
N GLY A 14 56.53 14.77 7.86
CA GLY A 14 55.26 15.05 8.56
C GLY A 14 54.50 13.76 8.87
N ARG A 15 54.14 13.54 10.15
CA ARG A 15 53.25 12.45 10.58
C ARG A 15 51.88 12.58 9.91
N ARG A 16 51.62 11.75 8.89
CA ARG A 16 50.26 11.55 8.35
C ARG A 16 49.41 10.83 9.39
N GLY A 17 48.49 11.59 10.01
CA GLY A 17 47.41 11.04 10.83
C GLY A 17 46.62 10.00 10.03
N ARG A 18 46.45 8.83 10.65
CA ARG A 18 45.54 7.77 10.18
C ARG A 18 44.14 8.37 10.06
N GLY A 19 43.68 8.58 8.83
CA GLY A 19 42.36 9.10 8.53
C GLY A 19 41.27 8.20 9.13
N ALA A 20 40.33 8.85 9.83
CA ALA A 20 39.12 8.26 10.37
C ALA A 20 38.09 7.95 9.26
N SER A 21 38.49 7.17 8.24
CA SER A 21 37.61 6.79 7.14
C SER A 21 37.76 5.30 6.82
N GLY A 22 36.71 4.52 7.11
CA GLY A 22 36.53 3.20 6.50
C GLY A 22 37.17 2.00 7.21
N GLY A 23 37.09 1.93 8.55
CA GLY A 23 37.45 0.71 9.29
C GLY A 23 36.46 -0.45 9.06
N ALA A 24 36.85 -1.66 9.48
CA ALA A 24 35.97 -2.85 9.43
C ALA A 24 34.63 -2.63 10.17
N ALA A 25 34.62 -1.79 11.20
CA ALA A 25 33.40 -1.36 11.90
C ALA A 25 32.45 -0.55 11.00
N ALA A 26 32.95 0.39 10.19
CA ALA A 26 32.14 1.14 9.23
C ALA A 26 31.61 0.24 8.10
N ARG A 27 32.43 -0.72 7.64
CA ARG A 27 31.98 -1.74 6.67
C ARG A 27 30.95 -2.71 7.26
N ARG A 28 31.07 -3.08 8.53
CA ARG A 28 30.06 -3.88 9.25
C ARG A 28 28.78 -3.07 9.44
N ALA A 29 28.85 -1.81 9.87
CA ALA A 29 27.71 -0.92 10.00
C ALA A 29 26.99 -0.68 8.66
N ALA A 30 27.70 -0.59 7.53
CA ALA A 30 27.08 -0.51 6.21
C ALA A 30 26.40 -1.83 5.79
N ARG A 31 26.90 -2.99 6.24
CA ARG A 31 26.30 -4.31 5.98
C ARG A 31 25.16 -4.66 6.94
N SER A 32 25.20 -4.16 8.17
CA SER A 32 24.19 -4.39 9.21
C SER A 32 23.17 -3.25 9.32
N GLY A 33 23.45 -2.09 8.72
CA GLY A 33 22.65 -0.86 8.81
C GLY A 33 22.02 -0.44 7.48
N GLY A 34 22.12 -1.27 6.44
CA GLY A 34 21.24 -1.14 5.29
C GLY A 34 19.85 -1.52 5.77
N GLY A 35 18.96 -0.54 5.97
CA GLY A 35 17.55 -0.81 6.18
C GLY A 35 16.98 -1.72 5.08
N PRO A 36 15.67 -1.99 5.08
CA PRO A 36 15.05 -3.05 4.27
C PRO A 36 15.22 -2.97 2.74
N GLY A 37 15.95 -1.99 2.22
CA GLY A 37 16.28 -1.82 0.81
C GLY A 37 15.69 -0.52 0.27
N THR A 38 15.70 -0.38 -1.05
CA THR A 38 15.02 0.72 -1.73
C THR A 38 13.52 0.47 -1.69
N GLN A 39 12.75 1.48 -1.32
CA GLN A 39 11.29 1.44 -1.42
C GLN A 39 10.86 1.20 -2.87
N LEU A 40 9.98 0.24 -3.10
CA LEU A 40 9.32 0.04 -4.39
C LEU A 40 8.02 0.83 -4.47
N THR A 41 7.59 1.09 -5.70
CA THR A 41 6.23 1.60 -5.97
C THR A 41 5.24 0.43 -6.11
N TYR A 42 3.99 0.75 -6.42
CA TYR A 42 2.94 -0.23 -6.68
C TYR A 42 3.33 -1.21 -7.81
N ILE A 43 2.83 -2.43 -7.70
CA ILE A 43 3.12 -3.48 -8.69
C ILE A 43 2.33 -3.20 -9.97
N LYS A 44 3.00 -3.32 -11.12
CA LYS A 44 2.35 -3.39 -12.43
C LYS A 44 2.40 -4.84 -12.91
N ARG A 45 1.28 -5.56 -12.81
CA ARG A 45 1.20 -6.98 -13.20
C ARG A 45 1.54 -7.13 -14.69
N LYS A 46 2.45 -8.06 -14.98
CA LYS A 46 2.81 -8.52 -16.34
C LYS A 46 2.27 -9.92 -16.65
N ILE A 47 1.52 -10.49 -15.71
CA ILE A 47 0.87 -11.79 -15.82
C ILE A 47 -0.63 -11.57 -15.94
N ASN A 48 -1.32 -12.53 -16.56
CA ASN A 48 -2.76 -12.53 -16.68
C ASN A 48 -3.44 -12.72 -15.31
N VAL A 49 -4.68 -12.27 -15.20
CA VAL A 49 -5.56 -12.68 -14.10
C VAL A 49 -5.95 -14.13 -14.28
N TYR A 50 -6.16 -14.83 -13.16
CA TYR A 50 -6.67 -16.19 -13.19
C TYR A 50 -8.19 -16.16 -13.06
N GLU A 51 -8.89 -16.66 -14.07
CA GLU A 51 -10.35 -16.66 -14.13
C GLU A 51 -10.90 -18.03 -13.73
N VAL A 52 -11.86 -18.03 -12.81
CA VAL A 52 -12.48 -19.26 -12.26
C VAL A 52 -13.91 -19.49 -12.75
N LEU A 53 -14.52 -18.50 -13.39
CA LEU A 53 -15.85 -18.57 -13.98
C LEU A 53 -15.75 -18.30 -15.48
N ASN A 54 -16.61 -18.96 -16.25
CA ASN A 54 -16.85 -18.64 -17.65
C ASN A 54 -17.95 -17.57 -17.78
N GLU A 55 -18.23 -17.13 -19.01
CA GLU A 55 -19.23 -16.08 -19.30
C GLU A 55 -20.64 -16.43 -18.80
N GLU A 56 -21.05 -17.69 -18.94
CA GLU A 56 -22.36 -18.14 -18.44
C GLU A 56 -22.45 -18.02 -16.91
N GLY A 57 -21.39 -18.43 -16.21
CA GLY A 57 -21.29 -18.32 -14.76
C GLY A 57 -21.29 -16.87 -14.28
N LEU A 58 -20.58 -15.97 -14.98
CA LEU A 58 -20.60 -14.54 -14.68
C LEU A 58 -22.01 -13.95 -14.87
N ALA A 59 -22.64 -14.19 -16.01
CA ALA A 59 -23.98 -13.68 -16.32
C ALA A 59 -25.04 -14.20 -15.33
N LEU A 60 -24.91 -15.45 -14.87
CA LEU A 60 -25.79 -16.03 -13.86
C LEU A 60 -25.69 -15.27 -12.53
N ILE A 61 -24.47 -15.00 -12.04
CA ILE A 61 -24.26 -14.26 -10.79
C ILE A 61 -24.76 -12.82 -10.92
N GLU A 62 -24.50 -12.15 -12.04
CA GLU A 62 -24.98 -10.77 -12.28
C GLU A 62 -26.51 -10.70 -12.27
N LYS A 63 -27.19 -11.60 -13.00
CA LYS A 63 -28.66 -11.66 -13.03
C LYS A 63 -29.27 -11.94 -11.65
N ASN A 64 -28.67 -12.85 -10.89
CA ASN A 64 -29.16 -13.17 -9.54
C ASN A 64 -28.92 -12.01 -8.57
N THR A 65 -27.82 -11.27 -8.73
CA THR A 65 -27.54 -10.05 -7.97
C THR A 65 -28.62 -8.99 -8.21
N ASP A 66 -28.96 -8.73 -9.47
CA ASP A 66 -30.04 -7.80 -9.84
C ASP A 66 -31.39 -8.24 -9.24
N THR A 67 -31.66 -9.54 -9.20
CA THR A 67 -32.88 -10.10 -8.60
C THR A 67 -32.91 -9.86 -7.08
N VAL A 68 -31.79 -10.09 -6.37
CA VAL A 68 -31.68 -9.80 -4.93
C VAL A 68 -31.87 -8.31 -4.65
N LEU A 69 -31.24 -7.43 -5.43
CA LEU A 69 -31.35 -5.98 -5.25
C LEU A 69 -32.77 -5.46 -5.48
N GLU A 70 -33.50 -6.02 -6.45
CA GLU A 70 -34.87 -5.63 -6.76
C GLU A 70 -35.88 -6.22 -5.77
N GLU A 71 -35.84 -7.52 -5.52
CA GLU A 71 -36.89 -8.23 -4.77
C GLU A 71 -36.67 -8.19 -3.25
N ILE A 72 -35.40 -8.24 -2.81
CA ILE A 72 -35.04 -8.25 -1.39
C ILE A 72 -34.61 -6.86 -0.93
N GLY A 73 -33.75 -6.19 -1.70
CA GLY A 73 -33.24 -4.86 -1.39
C GLY A 73 -32.18 -4.83 -0.28
N ILE A 74 -31.70 -3.63 0.04
CA ILE A 74 -30.64 -3.36 1.03
C ILE A 74 -31.16 -2.35 2.06
N ILE A 75 -30.79 -2.52 3.34
CA ILE A 75 -31.18 -1.58 4.39
C ILE A 75 -30.13 -0.47 4.52
N PHE A 76 -30.56 0.78 4.39
CA PHE A 76 -29.79 1.99 4.71
C PHE A 76 -30.37 2.55 6.02
N ARG A 77 -29.69 2.26 7.13
CA ARG A 77 -30.20 2.52 8.49
C ARG A 77 -29.78 3.88 9.00
N ASP A 78 -30.68 4.51 9.75
CA ASP A 78 -30.43 5.74 10.51
C ASP A 78 -29.88 6.89 9.63
N ASP A 79 -30.18 6.89 8.33
CA ASP A 79 -29.65 7.83 7.33
C ASP A 79 -30.75 8.27 6.35
N ALA A 80 -31.47 9.33 6.74
CA ALA A 80 -32.56 9.88 5.92
C ALA A 80 -32.06 10.52 4.61
N GLU A 81 -30.81 11.00 4.57
CA GLU A 81 -30.22 11.61 3.38
C GLU A 81 -29.95 10.53 2.32
N ALA A 82 -29.35 9.41 2.71
CA ALA A 82 -29.11 8.29 1.80
C ALA A 82 -30.43 7.74 1.20
N LEU A 83 -31.48 7.62 2.03
CA LEU A 83 -32.80 7.18 1.56
C LEU A 83 -33.40 8.17 0.55
N ALA A 84 -33.24 9.48 0.76
CA ALA A 84 -33.70 10.50 -0.18
C ALA A 84 -32.94 10.43 -1.51
N LEU A 85 -31.61 10.30 -1.48
CA LEU A 85 -30.77 10.16 -2.67
C LEU A 85 -31.15 8.93 -3.50
N TRP A 86 -31.43 7.79 -2.86
CA TRP A 86 -31.88 6.59 -3.56
C TRP A 86 -33.24 6.77 -4.22
N LYS A 87 -34.18 7.40 -3.52
CA LYS A 87 -35.51 7.69 -4.06
C LYS A 87 -35.41 8.64 -5.26
N GLU A 88 -34.58 9.67 -5.19
CA GLU A 88 -34.32 10.58 -6.31
C GLU A 88 -33.68 9.87 -7.49
N ALA A 89 -32.76 8.93 -7.25
CA ALA A 89 -32.16 8.09 -8.28
C ALA A 89 -33.13 7.06 -8.89
N GLY A 90 -34.36 6.94 -8.37
CA GLY A 90 -35.41 6.07 -8.91
C GLY A 90 -35.52 4.71 -8.24
N ALA A 91 -34.92 4.51 -7.07
CA ALA A 91 -35.14 3.31 -6.26
C ALA A 91 -36.48 3.37 -5.50
N ASP A 92 -37.03 2.20 -5.19
CA ASP A 92 -38.25 2.06 -4.37
C ASP A 92 -37.86 1.93 -2.90
N VAL A 93 -38.20 2.95 -2.10
CA VAL A 93 -37.80 3.05 -0.68
C VAL A 93 -38.99 2.75 0.23
N LYS A 94 -38.86 1.69 1.04
CA LYS A 94 -39.87 1.19 1.98
C LYS A 94 -39.33 1.22 3.40
N GLY A 95 -39.61 2.29 4.13
CA GLY A 95 -38.94 2.55 5.41
C GLY A 95 -37.45 2.74 5.17
N GLU A 96 -36.61 1.93 5.82
CA GLU A 96 -35.15 1.93 5.62
C GLU A 96 -34.67 0.93 4.55
N ARG A 97 -35.57 0.14 3.96
CA ARG A 97 -35.24 -0.82 2.90
C ARG A 97 -35.32 -0.15 1.53
N VAL A 98 -34.25 -0.22 0.77
CA VAL A 98 -34.16 0.27 -0.62
C VAL A 98 -34.18 -0.91 -1.57
N HIS A 99 -35.14 -0.92 -2.49
CA HIS A 99 -35.26 -1.87 -3.60
C HIS A 99 -34.81 -1.18 -4.90
N PHE A 100 -33.90 -1.82 -5.63
CA PHE A 100 -33.27 -1.23 -6.80
C PHE A 100 -33.84 -1.84 -8.07
N PRO A 101 -34.42 -1.05 -9.00
CA PRO A 101 -34.76 -1.55 -10.33
C PRO A 101 -33.54 -2.19 -10.99
N LYS A 102 -33.74 -3.31 -11.69
CA LYS A 102 -32.65 -4.02 -12.38
C LYS A 102 -31.88 -3.06 -13.29
N GLY A 103 -30.56 -3.06 -13.17
CA GLY A 103 -29.68 -2.19 -13.95
C GLY A 103 -29.52 -0.75 -13.43
N LEU A 104 -30.27 -0.29 -12.43
CA LEU A 104 -30.09 1.06 -11.84
C LEU A 104 -28.68 1.23 -11.28
N CYS A 105 -28.23 0.31 -10.42
CA CYS A 105 -26.89 0.39 -9.84
C CYS A 105 -25.80 0.38 -10.92
N ARG A 106 -25.95 -0.46 -11.96
CA ARG A 106 -25.01 -0.51 -13.08
C ARG A 106 -25.01 0.78 -13.91
N SER A 107 -26.15 1.46 -14.06
CA SER A 107 -26.22 2.74 -14.78
C SER A 107 -25.49 3.86 -14.04
N LEU A 108 -25.67 3.93 -12.72
CA LEU A 108 -24.99 4.89 -11.84
C LEU A 108 -23.46 4.70 -11.84
N LEU A 109 -23.02 3.43 -11.82
CA LEU A 109 -21.60 3.07 -11.83
C LEU A 109 -20.85 3.49 -13.11
N LYS A 110 -21.54 3.85 -14.21
CA LYS A 110 -20.88 4.29 -15.46
C LYS A 110 -20.04 5.56 -15.30
N THR A 111 -20.31 6.36 -14.28
CA THR A 111 -19.55 7.58 -13.98
C THR A 111 -18.33 7.31 -13.09
N ALA A 112 -18.21 6.11 -12.51
CA ALA A 112 -17.09 5.75 -11.66
C ALA A 112 -15.82 5.54 -12.50
N PRO A 113 -14.67 6.13 -12.13
CA PRO A 113 -13.42 5.95 -12.87
C PRO A 113 -12.90 4.53 -12.69
N SER A 114 -12.53 3.87 -13.79
CA SER A 114 -11.91 2.54 -13.75
C SER A 114 -10.46 2.57 -13.28
N ILE A 115 -9.80 3.73 -13.37
CA ILE A 115 -8.43 3.98 -12.90
C ILE A 115 -8.36 5.40 -12.33
N TYR A 116 -7.73 5.56 -11.16
CA TYR A 116 -7.40 6.86 -10.59
C TYR A 116 -6.07 6.84 -9.82
N THR A 117 -5.53 8.01 -9.52
CA THR A 117 -4.32 8.17 -8.70
C THR A 117 -4.72 8.45 -7.25
N GLN A 118 -4.26 7.62 -6.33
CA GLN A 118 -4.25 7.94 -4.91
C GLN A 118 -2.96 8.70 -4.61
N HIS A 119 -3.10 10.00 -4.35
CA HIS A 119 -1.96 10.89 -4.12
C HIS A 119 -1.36 10.71 -2.73
N ALA A 120 -0.04 10.64 -2.67
CA ALA A 120 0.71 10.64 -1.42
C ALA A 120 1.37 12.01 -1.18
N ARG A 121 1.63 12.34 0.10
CA ARG A 121 2.35 13.57 0.48
C ARG A 121 3.73 13.71 -0.18
N ASN A 122 4.41 12.58 -0.39
CA ASN A 122 5.55 12.51 -1.31
C ASN A 122 4.98 12.03 -2.65
N PRO A 123 4.96 12.86 -3.71
CA PRO A 123 4.42 12.49 -5.01
C PRO A 123 5.01 11.20 -5.59
N GLU A 124 6.28 10.88 -5.30
CA GLU A 124 6.96 9.64 -5.74
C GLU A 124 6.32 8.36 -5.16
N ARG A 125 5.55 8.50 -4.08
CA ARG A 125 4.81 7.41 -3.42
C ARG A 125 3.33 7.41 -3.77
N SER A 126 2.89 8.24 -4.72
CA SER A 126 1.53 8.17 -5.23
C SER A 126 1.32 6.86 -5.99
N VAL A 127 0.14 6.26 -5.87
CA VAL A 127 -0.16 4.95 -6.44
C VAL A 127 -1.35 5.02 -7.38
N GLN A 128 -1.37 4.11 -8.35
CA GLN A 128 -2.54 3.90 -9.20
C GLN A 128 -3.47 2.87 -8.56
N ILE A 129 -4.77 3.17 -8.53
CA ILE A 129 -5.82 2.23 -8.18
C ILE A 129 -6.56 1.84 -9.46
N GLY A 130 -6.71 0.54 -9.71
CA GLY A 130 -7.35 0.00 -10.92
C GLY A 130 -6.39 -0.43 -12.03
N GLY A 131 -6.93 -1.10 -13.06
CA GLY A 131 -6.18 -1.71 -14.16
C GLY A 131 -5.27 -2.86 -13.70
N ASN A 132 -4.03 -2.88 -14.19
CA ASN A 132 -3.03 -3.90 -13.83
C ASN A 132 -2.20 -3.54 -12.58
N ALA A 133 -2.59 -2.49 -11.85
CA ALA A 133 -1.94 -2.11 -10.61
C ALA A 133 -2.31 -3.06 -9.46
N THR A 134 -1.36 -3.31 -8.56
CA THR A 134 -1.60 -3.95 -7.27
C THR A 134 -0.89 -3.14 -6.19
N VAL A 135 -1.64 -2.73 -5.17
CA VAL A 135 -1.17 -1.93 -4.03
C VAL A 135 -1.42 -2.75 -2.78
N PHE A 136 -0.39 -2.91 -1.94
CA PHE A 136 -0.53 -3.54 -0.63
C PHE A 136 -0.73 -2.49 0.46
N ALA A 137 -1.54 -2.81 1.45
CA ALA A 137 -1.78 -1.97 2.61
C ALA A 137 -1.66 -2.81 3.89
N PRO A 138 -1.30 -2.20 5.03
CA PRO A 138 -1.30 -2.89 6.32
C PRO A 138 -2.68 -3.35 6.76
N VAL A 139 -2.71 -4.18 7.81
CA VAL A 139 -3.93 -4.63 8.47
C VAL A 139 -4.77 -3.45 9.00
N TYR A 140 -6.09 -3.56 8.94
CA TYR A 140 -7.03 -2.55 9.42
C TYR A 140 -8.06 -3.16 10.38
N GLY A 141 -8.29 -2.52 11.53
CA GLY A 141 -9.38 -2.87 12.46
C GLY A 141 -9.05 -3.66 13.74
N PRO A 142 -7.94 -4.43 13.88
CA PRO A 142 -7.69 -5.17 15.12
C PRO A 142 -7.63 -4.28 16.36
N PRO A 143 -8.47 -4.53 17.39
CA PRO A 143 -8.36 -3.82 18.67
C PRO A 143 -7.26 -4.42 19.58
N PHE A 144 -6.69 -5.56 19.19
CA PHE A 144 -5.63 -6.27 19.91
C PHE A 144 -4.39 -6.39 19.05
N VAL A 145 -3.22 -6.39 19.70
CA VAL A 145 -1.94 -6.76 19.10
C VAL A 145 -1.41 -8.03 19.70
N ARG A 146 -0.53 -8.70 18.95
CA ARG A 146 0.45 -9.61 19.52
C ARG A 146 1.79 -8.90 19.49
N ASP A 147 2.28 -8.49 20.65
CA ASP A 147 3.53 -7.74 20.74
C ASP A 147 4.76 -8.64 20.54
N LEU A 148 5.94 -8.02 20.54
CA LEU A 148 7.21 -8.71 20.30
C LEU A 148 7.58 -9.70 21.42
N ASP A 149 7.00 -9.52 22.62
CA ASP A 149 7.15 -10.45 23.75
C ASP A 149 6.12 -11.60 23.67
N GLY A 150 5.29 -11.61 22.63
CA GLY A 150 4.30 -12.65 22.35
C GLY A 150 2.96 -12.46 23.07
N ASN A 151 2.78 -11.34 23.80
CA ASN A 151 1.57 -11.08 24.57
C ASN A 151 0.42 -10.64 23.67
N ARG A 152 -0.78 -11.17 23.93
CA ARG A 152 -2.02 -10.64 23.35
C ARG A 152 -2.60 -9.59 24.30
N ARG A 153 -2.61 -8.33 23.87
CA ARG A 153 -3.12 -7.20 24.66
C ARG A 153 -3.87 -6.21 23.78
N TYR A 154 -4.61 -5.28 24.38
CA TYR A 154 -5.20 -4.17 23.63
C TYR A 154 -4.11 -3.36 22.92
N ALA A 155 -4.43 -2.93 21.70
CA ALA A 155 -3.59 -2.05 20.93
C ALA A 155 -3.53 -0.66 21.59
N THR A 156 -2.36 -0.04 21.53
CA THR A 156 -2.12 1.33 21.97
C THR A 156 -1.80 2.22 20.76
N ILE A 157 -1.78 3.54 20.97
CA ILE A 157 -1.31 4.47 19.92
C ILE A 157 0.15 4.22 19.53
N GLU A 158 0.97 3.72 20.45
CA GLU A 158 2.35 3.35 20.17
C GLU A 158 2.42 2.17 19.19
N ASP A 159 1.57 1.16 19.37
CA ASP A 159 1.49 0.03 18.43
C ASP A 159 1.07 0.50 17.04
N PHE A 160 0.08 1.40 16.95
CA PHE A 160 -0.34 2.00 15.68
C PHE A 160 0.83 2.71 15.00
N GLN A 161 1.56 3.57 15.72
CA GLN A 161 2.73 4.27 15.19
C GLN A 161 3.84 3.29 14.78
N ASN A 162 4.04 2.21 15.51
CA ASN A 162 5.02 1.18 15.17
C ASN A 162 4.63 0.45 13.89
N PHE A 163 3.35 0.09 13.68
CA PHE A 163 2.90 -0.46 12.41
C PHE A 163 3.01 0.54 11.25
N VAL A 164 2.79 1.84 11.47
CA VAL A 164 3.04 2.87 10.46
C VAL A 164 4.53 2.95 10.10
N LYS A 165 5.44 2.92 11.08
CA LYS A 165 6.89 2.88 10.84
C LYS A 165 7.29 1.62 10.06
N LEU A 166 6.76 0.46 10.45
CA LEU A 166 7.03 -0.81 9.77
C LEU A 166 6.53 -0.79 8.31
N ALA A 167 5.31 -0.30 8.08
CA ALA A 167 4.76 -0.14 6.74
C ALA A 167 5.60 0.82 5.88
N TYR A 168 6.00 1.97 6.45
CA TYR A 168 6.86 2.94 5.76
C TYR A 168 8.23 2.36 5.36
N MET A 169 8.76 1.43 6.16
CA MET A 169 10.04 0.78 5.91
C MET A 169 9.89 -0.45 5.00
N ALA A 170 8.76 -1.15 5.01
CA ALA A 170 8.57 -2.36 4.21
C ALA A 170 8.64 -2.03 2.70
N PRO A 171 9.57 -2.63 1.92
CA PRO A 171 9.83 -2.16 0.55
C PRO A 171 8.67 -2.33 -0.43
N SER A 172 7.70 -3.20 -0.12
CA SER A 172 6.58 -3.54 -0.99
C SER A 172 5.22 -3.12 -0.42
N ILE A 173 5.20 -2.29 0.62
CA ILE A 173 4.00 -1.66 1.18
C ILE A 173 4.15 -0.15 1.05
#